data_AF-A0A4Y1R1W9-F1
#
_entry.id   AF-A0A4Y1R1W9-F1
#
_cell.length_a   1.000
_cell.length_b   1.000
_cell.length_c   1.000
_cell.angle_alpha   90.00
_cell.angle_beta   90.00
_cell.angle_gamma   90.00
#
_symmetry.space_group_name_H-M   'P 1'
#
loop_
_entity.id
_entity.type
_entity.pdbx_description
1 polymer ?
#
loop_
_entity_poly.entity_id
_entity_poly.type
_entity_poly.pdbx_seq_one_letter_code
_entity_poly.pdbx_strand_id
1 'polypeptide(L)'
;MGVRVCKEEKERGQEEKAEKSEIYEIREGERLRRSNPISVSMVSREHKRAALYEKLQLLRSITNSHALNKTSIIVDASKYIEELKQKVERLNEDTANAQTSSSSSDQTPLPVVTVETLEKGFLINVFSEKSCPGLLVSVLEAFEDLGLNVLEARVSCADSFRLQAVGGENEEEGESIDAHAVKQAVAVAIKNWSENNEHE
;
A
#
# COMPACT_ATOMS: atom_id res chain seq x y z
N MET A 1 43.54 26.77 -65.34
CA MET A 1 42.60 27.06 -64.22
C MET A 1 41.12 27.10 -64.62
N GLY A 2 40.73 27.21 -65.89
CA GLY A 2 39.34 27.45 -66.30
C GLY A 2 38.35 26.26 -66.36
N VAL A 3 38.80 25.00 -66.23
CA VAL A 3 37.88 23.83 -66.40
C VAL A 3 37.20 23.42 -65.08
N ARG A 4 37.75 23.78 -63.92
CA ARG A 4 37.15 23.48 -62.60
C ARG A 4 35.99 24.42 -62.25
N VAL A 5 36.06 25.69 -62.67
CA VAL A 5 35.03 26.70 -62.38
C VAL A 5 33.70 26.38 -63.09
N CYS A 6 33.75 25.91 -64.34
CA CYS A 6 32.52 25.57 -65.09
C CYS A 6 31.78 24.33 -64.55
N LYS A 7 32.47 23.43 -63.83
CA LYS A 7 31.83 22.24 -63.23
C LYS A 7 31.11 22.60 -61.93
N GLU A 8 31.73 23.44 -61.10
CA GLU A 8 31.13 23.95 -59.85
C GLU A 8 29.94 24.88 -60.09
N GLU A 9 29.91 25.65 -61.18
CA GLU A 9 28.72 26.44 -61.55
C GLU A 9 27.55 25.58 -62.03
N LYS A 10 27.84 24.46 -62.71
CA LYS A 10 26.81 23.52 -63.19
C LYS A 10 26.19 22.72 -62.05
N GLU A 11 27.01 22.29 -61.07
CA GLU A 11 26.55 21.58 -59.87
C GLU A 11 25.74 22.51 -58.95
N ARG A 12 26.19 23.76 -58.73
CA ARG A 12 25.39 24.77 -58.00
C ARG A 12 24.04 25.06 -58.66
N GLY A 13 23.99 25.12 -59.99
CA GLY A 13 22.73 25.32 -60.72
C GLY A 13 21.76 24.12 -60.67
N GLN A 14 22.25 22.92 -60.35
CA GLN A 14 21.41 21.74 -60.13
C GLN A 14 20.90 21.67 -58.68
N GLU A 15 21.74 22.05 -57.73
CA GLU A 15 21.39 22.13 -56.31
C GLU A 15 20.32 23.22 -56.06
N GLU A 16 20.48 24.40 -56.66
CA GLU A 16 19.47 25.48 -56.57
C GLU A 16 18.12 25.09 -57.20
N LYS A 17 18.13 24.20 -58.19
CA LYS A 17 16.89 23.66 -58.81
C LYS A 17 16.21 22.64 -57.92
N ALA A 18 16.96 21.78 -57.24
CA ALA A 18 16.42 20.83 -56.28
C ALA A 18 15.82 21.56 -55.07
N GLU A 19 16.53 22.56 -54.55
CA GLU A 19 16.07 23.38 -53.43
C GLU A 19 14.81 24.18 -53.78
N LYS A 20 14.74 24.76 -54.99
CA LYS A 20 13.50 25.41 -55.47
C LYS A 20 12.32 24.44 -55.64
N SER A 21 12.57 23.18 -56.00
CA SER A 21 11.54 22.14 -56.12
C SER A 21 11.01 21.72 -54.74
N GLU A 22 11.91 21.52 -53.79
CA GLU A 22 11.57 21.13 -52.41
C GLU A 22 10.80 22.24 -51.69
N ILE A 23 11.21 23.50 -51.86
CA ILE A 23 10.47 24.67 -51.35
C ILE A 23 9.07 24.77 -51.97
N TYR A 24 8.91 24.42 -53.25
CA TYR A 24 7.60 24.44 -53.91
C TYR A 24 6.67 23.37 -53.34
N GLU A 25 7.15 22.13 -53.14
CA GLU A 25 6.36 21.04 -52.53
C GLU A 25 5.99 21.33 -51.07
N ILE A 26 6.92 21.86 -50.28
CA ILE A 26 6.64 22.28 -48.90
C ILE A 26 5.55 23.36 -48.89
N ARG A 27 5.66 24.37 -49.77
CA ARG A 27 4.67 25.44 -49.87
C ARG A 27 3.31 24.93 -50.35
N GLU A 28 3.24 23.96 -51.27
CA GLU A 28 1.98 23.34 -51.70
C GLU A 28 1.34 22.50 -50.59
N GLY A 29 2.13 21.74 -49.83
CA GLY A 29 1.67 20.99 -48.66
C GLY A 29 1.10 21.93 -47.57
N GLU A 30 1.76 23.06 -47.31
CA GLU A 30 1.24 24.10 -46.42
C GLU A 30 0.00 24.81 -46.97
N ARG A 31 -0.08 25.01 -48.29
CA ARG A 31 -1.25 25.58 -48.98
C ARG A 31 -2.46 24.66 -48.84
N LEU A 32 -2.27 23.35 -48.97
CA LEU A 32 -3.32 22.34 -48.80
C LEU A 32 -3.79 22.23 -47.33
N ARG A 33 -2.87 22.42 -46.37
CA ARG A 33 -3.23 22.54 -44.94
C ARG A 33 -3.96 23.83 -44.61
N ARG A 34 -3.60 24.95 -45.27
CA ARG A 34 -4.29 26.24 -45.12
C ARG A 34 -5.63 26.32 -45.84
N SER A 35 -5.81 25.58 -46.94
CA SER A 35 -7.04 25.58 -47.72
C SER A 35 -8.17 24.77 -47.07
N ASN A 36 -7.86 23.90 -46.10
CA ASN A 36 -8.86 23.05 -45.45
C ASN A 36 -8.84 23.10 -43.90
N PRO A 37 -9.03 24.29 -43.29
CA PRO A 37 -8.96 24.50 -41.84
C PRO A 37 -10.04 23.72 -41.05
N ILE A 38 -11.14 23.37 -41.70
CA ILE A 38 -12.22 22.55 -41.13
C ILE A 38 -11.72 21.13 -40.84
N SER A 39 -10.90 20.55 -41.73
CA SER A 39 -10.39 19.17 -41.57
C SER A 39 -9.38 19.04 -40.43
N VAL A 40 -8.47 20.02 -40.26
CA VAL A 40 -7.45 20.01 -39.19
C VAL A 40 -8.07 20.23 -37.81
N SER A 41 -9.07 21.12 -37.70
CA SER A 41 -9.78 21.39 -36.45
C SER A 41 -10.68 20.22 -36.01
N MET A 42 -11.30 19.51 -36.96
CA MET A 42 -11.98 18.25 -36.68
C MET A 42 -10.99 17.22 -36.12
N VAL A 43 -9.93 16.90 -36.87
CA VAL A 43 -8.94 15.88 -36.45
C VAL A 43 -8.39 16.17 -35.05
N SER A 44 -8.07 17.41 -34.70
CA SER A 44 -7.64 17.78 -33.34
C SER A 44 -8.70 17.49 -32.26
N ARG A 45 -9.99 17.73 -32.57
CA ARG A 45 -11.11 17.48 -31.67
C ARG A 45 -11.38 15.99 -31.47
N GLU A 46 -11.21 15.17 -32.52
CA GLU A 46 -11.31 13.71 -32.42
C GLU A 46 -10.21 13.11 -31.54
N HIS A 47 -8.95 13.54 -31.71
CA HIS A 47 -7.85 13.11 -30.84
C HIS A 47 -8.08 13.47 -29.37
N LYS A 48 -8.56 14.70 -29.09
CA LYS A 48 -8.92 15.12 -27.73
C LYS A 48 -10.03 14.26 -27.13
N ARG A 49 -11.03 13.87 -27.93
CA ARG A 49 -12.08 12.94 -27.49
C ARG A 49 -11.50 11.56 -27.16
N ALA A 50 -10.68 11.00 -28.04
CA ALA A 50 -10.05 9.69 -27.80
C ALA A 50 -9.23 9.69 -26.51
N ALA A 51 -8.37 10.70 -26.30
CA ALA A 51 -7.57 10.81 -25.07
C ALA A 51 -8.41 10.93 -23.80
N LEU A 52 -9.57 11.61 -23.85
CA LEU A 52 -10.50 11.66 -22.72
C LEU A 52 -11.16 10.31 -22.44
N TYR A 53 -11.49 9.54 -23.49
CA TYR A 53 -12.04 8.20 -23.32
C TYR A 53 -11.02 7.26 -22.68
N GLU A 54 -9.76 7.31 -23.10
CA GLU A 54 -8.67 6.53 -22.46
C GLU A 54 -8.53 6.86 -20.97
N LYS A 55 -8.48 8.16 -20.63
CA LYS A 55 -8.43 8.59 -19.22
C LYS A 55 -9.63 8.13 -18.42
N LEU A 56 -10.81 8.09 -19.03
CA LEU A 56 -12.03 7.62 -18.37
C LEU A 56 -12.00 6.10 -18.13
N GLN A 57 -11.49 5.31 -19.08
CA GLN A 57 -11.33 3.87 -18.88
C GLN A 57 -10.29 3.55 -17.82
N LEU A 58 -9.18 4.31 -17.79
CA LEU A 58 -8.21 4.22 -16.72
C LEU A 58 -8.84 4.54 -15.36
N LEU A 59 -9.61 5.63 -15.27
CA LEU A 59 -10.32 5.98 -14.05
C LEU A 59 -11.24 4.85 -13.60
N ARG A 60 -12.05 4.30 -14.51
CA ARG A 60 -12.95 3.17 -14.25
C ARG A 60 -12.20 1.94 -13.71
N SER A 61 -11.04 1.63 -14.28
CA SER A 61 -10.22 0.50 -13.84
C SER A 61 -9.63 0.72 -12.44
N ILE A 62 -9.10 1.92 -12.16
CA ILE A 62 -8.48 2.24 -10.87
C ILE A 62 -9.53 2.24 -9.76
N THR A 63 -10.72 2.80 -10.03
CA THR A 63 -11.80 2.89 -9.05
C THR A 63 -12.63 1.61 -8.97
N ASN A 64 -12.23 0.56 -9.71
CA ASN A 64 -12.97 -0.70 -9.85
C ASN A 64 -14.47 -0.50 -10.16
N SER A 65 -14.78 0.50 -10.99
CA SER A 65 -16.16 0.85 -11.33
C SER A 65 -16.68 -0.10 -12.42
N HIS A 66 -17.81 -0.74 -12.14
CA HIS A 66 -18.51 -1.56 -13.13
C HIS A 66 -19.37 -0.74 -14.09
N ALA A 67 -19.52 0.56 -13.86
CA ALA A 67 -20.38 1.42 -14.65
C ALA A 67 -19.92 1.58 -16.10
N LEU A 68 -20.89 1.60 -17.02
CA LEU A 68 -20.65 1.83 -18.45
C LEU A 68 -20.84 3.31 -18.83
N ASN A 69 -21.53 4.07 -17.98
CA ASN A 69 -21.88 5.47 -18.22
C ASN A 69 -20.82 6.40 -17.62
N LYS A 70 -20.44 7.44 -18.37
CA LYS A 70 -19.40 8.39 -17.94
C LYS A 70 -19.71 9.05 -16.59
N THR A 71 -20.97 9.48 -16.41
CA THR A 71 -21.41 10.11 -15.17
C THR A 71 -21.31 9.15 -14.00
N SER A 72 -21.75 7.91 -14.18
CA SER A 72 -21.67 6.87 -13.14
C SER A 72 -20.23 6.53 -12.78
N ILE A 73 -19.32 6.42 -13.76
CA ILE A 73 -17.87 6.22 -13.51
C ILE A 73 -17.31 7.36 -12.64
N ILE A 74 -17.69 8.61 -12.92
CA ILE A 74 -17.23 9.79 -12.15
C ILE A 74 -17.83 9.81 -10.74
N VAL A 75 -19.08 9.41 -10.57
CA VAL A 75 -19.74 9.29 -9.26
C VAL A 75 -19.06 8.20 -8.44
N ASP A 76 -18.84 7.02 -9.02
CA ASP A 76 -18.13 5.92 -8.38
C ASP A 76 -16.70 6.33 -7.99
N ALA A 77 -16.01 7.07 -8.85
CA ALA A 77 -14.69 7.62 -8.56
C ALA A 77 -14.70 8.60 -7.38
N SER A 78 -15.71 9.49 -7.34
CA SER A 78 -15.89 10.44 -6.24
C SER A 78 -16.12 9.71 -4.92
N LYS A 79 -16.96 8.67 -4.94
CA LYS A 79 -17.23 7.82 -3.79
C LYS A 79 -15.98 7.07 -3.33
N TYR A 80 -15.22 6.49 -4.26
CA TYR A 80 -13.97 5.80 -3.96
C TYR A 80 -12.94 6.69 -3.26
N ILE A 81 -12.82 7.95 -3.68
CA ILE A 81 -11.95 8.94 -3.02
C ILE A 81 -12.40 9.18 -1.57
N GLU A 82 -13.71 9.30 -1.33
CA GLU A 82 -14.26 9.47 0.02
C GLU A 82 -14.01 8.24 0.90
N GLU A 83 -14.26 7.04 0.36
CA GLU A 83 -13.98 5.77 1.05
C GLU A 83 -12.50 5.63 1.42
N LEU A 84 -11.59 6.01 0.52
CA LEU A 84 -10.16 6.02 0.80
C LEU A 84 -9.77 7.03 1.88
N LYS A 85 -10.32 8.24 1.84
CA LYS A 85 -10.08 9.27 2.87
C LYS A 85 -10.51 8.78 4.25
N GLN A 86 -11.72 8.24 4.36
CA GLN A 86 -12.23 7.66 5.60
C GLN A 86 -11.38 6.47 6.06
N LYS A 87 -10.87 5.65 5.13
CA LYS A 87 -9.97 4.53 5.47
C LYS A 87 -8.64 5.03 6.03
N VAL A 88 -8.07 6.11 5.48
CA VAL A 88 -6.85 6.73 6.00
C VAL A 88 -7.09 7.31 7.40
N GLU A 89 -8.20 8.02 7.60
CA GLU A 89 -8.57 8.58 8.90
C GLU A 89 -8.71 7.50 9.97
N ARG A 90 -9.48 6.43 9.69
CA ARG A 90 -9.61 5.29 10.61
C ARG A 90 -8.28 4.64 10.95
N LEU A 91 -7.42 4.39 9.96
CA LEU A 91 -6.09 3.81 10.22
C LEU A 91 -5.21 4.73 11.06
N ASN A 92 -5.33 6.05 10.88
CA ASN A 92 -4.61 7.04 11.67
C ASN A 92 -5.14 7.10 13.12
N GLU A 93 -6.46 6.98 13.31
CA GLU A 93 -7.08 6.83 14.63
C GLU A 93 -6.66 5.53 15.31
N ASP A 94 -6.67 4.40 14.61
CA ASP A 94 -6.22 3.10 15.14
C ASP A 94 -4.74 3.17 15.58
N THR A 95 -3.90 3.87 14.81
CA THR A 95 -2.50 4.11 15.15
C THR A 95 -2.34 5.04 16.36
N ALA A 96 -3.13 6.12 16.43
CA ALA A 96 -3.11 7.03 17.57
C ALA A 96 -3.69 6.42 18.85
N ASN A 97 -4.74 5.61 18.75
CA ASN A 97 -5.29 4.81 19.85
C ASN A 97 -4.28 3.77 20.34
N ALA A 98 -3.47 3.25 19.41
CA ALA A 98 -2.36 2.41 19.77
C ALA A 98 -1.28 3.15 20.60
N GLN A 99 -1.14 4.46 20.42
CA GLN A 99 -0.18 5.31 21.12
C GLN A 99 -0.74 6.01 22.37
N THR A 100 -2.06 6.16 22.51
CA THR A 100 -2.70 6.91 23.61
C THR A 100 -3.20 6.03 24.75
N SER A 101 -3.31 4.72 24.53
CA SER A 101 -3.48 3.74 25.62
C SER A 101 -2.30 3.72 26.60
N SER A 102 -1.20 4.39 26.22
CA SER A 102 0.06 4.54 26.94
C SER A 102 0.05 5.65 28.02
N SER A 103 -0.92 6.57 28.02
CA SER A 103 -0.80 7.83 28.78
C SER A 103 -1.87 8.09 29.86
N SER A 104 -2.74 7.13 30.20
CA SER A 104 -3.68 7.29 31.32
C SER A 104 -3.18 6.58 32.58
N SER A 105 -2.45 7.33 33.39
CA SER A 105 -2.11 6.98 34.77
C SER A 105 -3.35 6.66 35.61
N ASP A 106 -3.19 5.70 36.51
CA ASP A 106 -4.03 5.33 37.64
C ASP A 106 -5.24 4.41 37.34
N GLN A 107 -5.07 3.14 37.72
CA GLN A 107 -6.09 2.09 37.84
C GLN A 107 -6.51 1.40 36.53
N THR A 108 -5.58 0.85 35.76
CA THR A 108 -5.92 -0.20 34.78
C THR A 108 -5.50 -1.58 35.32
N PRO A 109 -6.40 -2.58 35.34
CA PRO A 109 -6.01 -3.95 35.69
C PRO A 109 -4.99 -4.45 34.65
N LEU A 110 -3.83 -4.95 35.12
CA LEU A 110 -2.90 -5.63 34.22
C LEU A 110 -3.61 -6.79 33.50
N PRO A 111 -3.23 -7.10 32.25
CA PRO A 111 -3.72 -8.27 31.54
C PRO A 111 -3.62 -9.54 32.41
N VAL A 112 -4.72 -10.27 32.51
CA VAL A 112 -4.81 -11.49 33.33
C VAL A 112 -4.24 -12.66 32.54
N VAL A 113 -3.32 -13.41 33.15
CA VAL A 113 -2.70 -14.61 32.57
C VAL A 113 -3.15 -15.86 33.32
N THR A 114 -3.63 -16.84 32.57
CA THR A 114 -3.84 -18.20 33.07
C THR A 114 -3.05 -19.19 32.23
N VAL A 115 -2.46 -20.18 32.90
CA VAL A 115 -1.73 -21.29 32.26
C VAL A 115 -2.28 -22.57 32.85
N GLU A 116 -2.77 -23.45 31.99
CA GLU A 116 -3.27 -24.77 32.34
C GLU A 116 -2.36 -25.83 31.73
N THR A 117 -1.89 -26.78 32.52
CA THR A 117 -1.10 -27.91 32.02
C THR A 117 -2.02 -28.92 31.33
N LEU A 118 -1.67 -29.30 30.11
CA LEU A 118 -2.35 -30.33 29.31
C LEU A 118 -1.54 -31.63 29.30
N GLU A 119 -2.09 -32.69 28.73
CA GLU A 119 -1.39 -33.97 28.55
C GLU A 119 -0.13 -33.84 27.68
N LYS A 120 -0.15 -32.91 26.71
CA LYS A 120 0.96 -32.56 25.83
C LYS A 120 1.12 -31.04 25.72
N GLY A 121 1.66 -30.42 26.77
CA GLY A 121 1.99 -28.98 26.80
C GLY A 121 1.10 -28.13 27.71
N PHE A 122 0.78 -26.92 27.26
CA PHE A 122 0.16 -25.85 28.04
C PHE A 122 -0.92 -25.14 27.23
N LEU A 123 -2.02 -24.80 27.88
CA LEU A 123 -2.99 -23.82 27.41
C LEU A 123 -2.73 -22.49 28.11
N ILE A 124 -2.29 -21.51 27.33
CA ILE A 124 -1.94 -20.17 27.80
C ILE A 124 -3.07 -19.23 27.37
N ASN A 125 -3.70 -18.56 28.32
CA ASN A 125 -4.67 -17.52 28.04
C ASN A 125 -4.20 -16.19 28.60
N VAL A 126 -4.29 -15.13 27.79
CA VAL A 126 -4.04 -13.75 28.19
C VAL A 126 -5.26 -12.92 27.83
N PHE A 127 -5.80 -12.18 28.80
CA PHE A 127 -6.99 -11.37 28.60
C PHE A 127 -6.82 -9.97 29.19
N SER A 128 -7.21 -8.95 28.41
CA SER A 128 -7.34 -7.57 28.84
C SER A 128 -8.65 -7.00 28.33
N GLU A 129 -9.33 -6.19 29.14
CA GLU A 129 -10.59 -5.52 28.76
C GLU A 129 -10.39 -4.44 27.69
N LYS A 130 -9.17 -3.93 27.56
CA LYS A 130 -8.79 -2.92 26.57
C LYS A 130 -7.93 -3.53 25.47
N SER A 131 -7.88 -2.88 24.32
CA SER A 131 -6.87 -3.18 23.30
C SER A 131 -5.48 -2.84 23.85
N CYS A 132 -4.52 -3.73 23.64
CA CYS A 132 -3.15 -3.61 24.14
C CYS A 132 -2.19 -3.70 22.94
N PRO A 133 -1.90 -2.57 22.29
CA PRO A 133 -0.98 -2.49 21.17
C PRO A 133 0.41 -2.95 21.57
N GLY A 134 1.06 -3.77 20.74
CA GLY A 134 2.40 -4.30 21.02
C GLY A 134 2.43 -5.47 22.03
N LEU A 135 1.39 -5.67 22.85
CA LEU A 135 1.38 -6.75 23.85
C LEU A 135 1.49 -8.14 23.22
N LEU A 136 0.85 -8.36 22.06
CA LEU A 136 0.99 -9.62 21.32
C LEU A 136 2.46 -9.92 21.00
N VAL A 137 3.21 -8.90 20.57
CA VAL A 137 4.62 -9.05 20.20
C VAL A 137 5.42 -9.44 21.43
N SER A 138 5.24 -8.72 22.55
CA SER A 138 5.93 -9.02 23.82
C SER A 138 5.62 -10.44 24.33
N VAL A 139 4.38 -10.91 24.20
CA VAL A 139 4.03 -12.28 24.62
C VAL A 139 4.63 -13.33 23.68
N LEU A 140 4.68 -13.08 22.36
CA LEU A 140 5.31 -14.00 21.41
C LEU A 140 6.83 -14.06 21.58
N GLU A 141 7.49 -12.95 21.89
CA GLU A 141 8.91 -12.91 22.25
C GLU A 141 9.18 -13.80 23.47
N ALA A 142 8.33 -13.73 24.50
CA ALA A 142 8.45 -14.60 25.67
C ALA A 142 8.23 -16.09 25.35
N PHE A 143 7.40 -16.42 24.35
CA PHE A 143 7.27 -17.80 23.89
C PHE A 143 8.53 -18.29 23.17
N GLU A 144 9.14 -17.43 22.35
CA GLU A 144 10.40 -17.73 21.65
C GLU A 144 11.56 -17.91 22.63
N ASP A 145 11.71 -17.02 23.61
CA ASP A 145 12.73 -17.09 24.67
C ASP A 145 12.60 -18.35 25.52
N LEU A 146 11.36 -18.83 25.73
CA LEU A 146 11.10 -20.09 26.42
C LEU A 146 11.24 -21.33 25.52
N GLY A 147 11.41 -21.16 24.21
CA GLY A 147 11.41 -22.27 23.26
C GLY A 147 10.06 -22.99 23.17
N LEU A 148 8.95 -22.32 23.50
CA LEU A 148 7.60 -22.90 23.43
C LEU A 148 7.16 -23.01 21.97
N ASN A 149 6.95 -24.25 21.51
CA ASN A 149 6.38 -24.48 20.19
C ASN A 149 4.85 -24.32 20.24
N VAL A 150 4.34 -23.29 19.57
CA VAL A 150 2.90 -22.98 19.53
C VAL A 150 2.21 -23.81 18.46
N LEU A 151 1.30 -24.70 18.87
CA LEU A 151 0.55 -25.62 18.01
C LEU A 151 -0.74 -24.99 17.47
N GLU A 152 -1.48 -24.30 18.34
CA GLU A 152 -2.69 -23.55 17.97
C GLU A 152 -2.67 -22.21 18.69
N ALA A 153 -3.04 -21.13 17.98
CA ALA A 153 -3.24 -19.83 18.61
C ALA A 153 -4.47 -19.12 18.04
N ARG A 154 -5.20 -18.44 18.92
CA ARG A 154 -6.32 -17.56 18.61
C ARG A 154 -6.07 -16.22 19.25
N VAL A 155 -6.17 -15.17 18.46
CA VAL A 155 -5.94 -13.80 18.93
C VAL A 155 -7.05 -12.86 18.47
N SER A 156 -7.45 -11.97 19.36
CA SER A 156 -8.31 -10.82 19.09
C SER A 156 -7.66 -9.57 19.68
N CYS A 157 -7.55 -8.51 18.89
CA CYS A 157 -6.93 -7.23 19.27
C CYS A 157 -7.79 -5.99 18.91
N ALA A 158 -9.08 -6.18 18.58
CA ALA A 158 -9.94 -5.09 18.13
C ALA A 158 -10.26 -4.12 19.29
N ASP A 159 -11.27 -4.46 20.11
CA ASP A 159 -11.68 -3.64 21.25
C ASP A 159 -11.02 -4.10 22.57
N SER A 160 -10.60 -5.36 22.60
CA SER A 160 -9.97 -6.04 23.74
C SER A 160 -8.82 -6.91 23.25
N PHE A 161 -7.85 -7.15 24.13
CA PHE A 161 -6.81 -8.13 23.88
C PHE A 161 -7.21 -9.48 24.46
N ARG A 162 -7.29 -10.49 23.60
CA ARG A 162 -7.47 -11.89 24.01
C ARG A 162 -6.56 -12.77 23.19
N LEU A 163 -5.64 -13.44 23.87
CA LEU A 163 -4.80 -14.49 23.30
C LEU A 163 -5.14 -15.82 23.98
N GLN A 164 -5.29 -16.85 23.16
CA GLN A 164 -5.30 -18.24 23.59
C GLN A 164 -4.26 -18.97 22.76
N ALA A 165 -3.31 -19.62 23.39
CA ALA A 165 -2.27 -20.40 22.73
C ALA A 165 -2.17 -21.78 23.38
N VAL A 166 -2.10 -22.81 22.55
CA VAL A 166 -1.73 -24.16 22.94
C VAL A 166 -0.30 -24.36 22.49
N GLY A 167 0.61 -24.57 23.43
CA GLY A 167 2.02 -24.78 23.13
C GLY A 167 2.61 -25.90 23.96
N GLY A 168 3.59 -26.62 23.42
CA GLY A 168 4.23 -27.72 24.12
C GLY A 168 5.68 -27.84 23.70
N GLU A 169 6.43 -28.65 24.43
CA GLU A 169 7.81 -28.97 24.09
C GLU A 169 7.86 -29.94 22.90
N ASN A 170 8.95 -29.91 22.15
CA ASN A 170 9.29 -31.02 21.27
C ASN A 170 9.79 -32.17 22.14
N GLU A 171 9.15 -33.34 22.07
CA GLU A 171 9.43 -34.55 22.89
C GLU A 171 10.88 -35.10 22.79
N GLU A 172 11.77 -34.46 22.00
CA GLU A 172 13.11 -34.97 21.66
C GLU A 172 14.28 -34.26 22.38
N GLU A 173 14.09 -33.10 23.01
CA GLU A 173 15.17 -32.38 23.72
C GLU A 173 14.75 -32.04 25.17
N GLY A 174 15.63 -32.34 26.12
CA GLY A 174 15.32 -32.39 27.55
C GLY A 174 15.11 -31.04 28.26
N GLU A 175 14.74 -31.20 29.54
CA GLU A 175 14.27 -30.24 30.54
C GLU A 175 12.84 -29.74 30.30
N SER A 176 11.89 -30.42 30.96
CA SER A 176 10.48 -30.05 30.92
C SER A 176 10.26 -28.66 31.49
N ILE A 177 9.72 -27.77 30.68
CA ILE A 177 9.32 -26.41 31.03
C ILE A 177 8.20 -26.52 32.07
N ASP A 178 8.34 -25.86 33.21
CA ASP A 178 7.28 -25.85 34.22
C ASP A 178 6.19 -24.84 33.84
N ALA A 179 4.92 -25.18 34.13
CA ALA A 179 3.79 -24.27 33.93
C ALA A 179 3.95 -22.95 34.70
N HIS A 180 4.62 -22.99 35.86
CA HIS A 180 4.96 -21.78 36.61
C HIS A 180 5.96 -20.89 35.84
N ALA A 181 6.98 -21.50 35.20
CA ALA A 181 7.95 -20.77 34.39
C ALA A 181 7.27 -20.09 33.19
N VAL A 182 6.36 -20.80 32.49
CA VAL A 182 5.54 -20.22 31.42
C VAL A 182 4.72 -19.03 31.92
N LYS A 183 3.98 -19.22 33.02
CA LYS A 183 3.16 -18.16 33.61
C LYS A 183 4.00 -16.93 33.99
N GLN A 184 5.19 -17.16 34.57
CA GLN A 184 6.08 -16.10 34.99
C GLN A 184 6.66 -15.34 33.81
N ALA A 185 7.11 -16.02 32.76
CA ALA A 185 7.66 -15.37 31.57
C ALA A 185 6.61 -14.47 30.89
N VAL A 186 5.38 -14.96 30.73
CA VAL A 186 4.29 -14.17 30.15
C VAL A 186 3.92 -12.98 31.05
N ALA A 187 3.91 -13.18 32.38
CA ALA A 187 3.68 -12.08 33.32
C ALA A 187 4.79 -11.02 33.27
N VAL A 188 6.06 -11.42 33.11
CA VAL A 188 7.19 -10.52 32.92
C VAL A 188 7.07 -9.78 31.59
N ALA A 189 6.67 -10.45 30.51
CA ALA A 189 6.45 -9.82 29.21
C ALA A 189 5.37 -8.73 29.28
N ILE A 190 4.25 -9.01 29.95
CA ILE A 190 3.18 -8.03 30.20
C ILE A 190 3.70 -6.85 31.01
N LYS A 191 4.49 -7.11 32.06
CA LYS A 191 5.06 -6.05 32.90
C LYS A 191 6.02 -5.16 32.10
N ASN A 192 6.97 -5.76 31.38
CA ASN A 192 7.94 -5.04 30.56
C ASN A 192 7.24 -4.24 29.45
N TRP A 193 6.20 -4.81 28.83
CA TRP A 193 5.33 -4.10 27.90
C TRP A 193 4.72 -2.86 28.56
N SER A 194 4.12 -2.99 29.76
CA SER A 194 3.52 -1.83 30.43
C SER A 194 4.56 -0.73 30.76
N GLU A 195 5.75 -1.10 31.23
CA GLU A 195 6.81 -0.13 31.60
C GLU A 195 7.39 0.59 30.37
N ASN A 196 7.53 -0.11 29.24
CA ASN A 196 8.03 0.48 28.00
C ASN A 196 7.05 1.49 27.37
N ASN A 197 5.75 1.37 27.65
CA ASN A 197 4.75 2.31 27.17
C ASN A 197 4.62 3.58 28.05
N GLU A 198 5.22 3.63 29.24
CA GLU A 198 5.18 4.80 30.12
C GLU A 198 6.29 5.85 29.84
N HIS A 199 7.22 5.57 28.92
CA HIS A 199 8.43 6.35 28.70
C HIS A 199 8.62 6.98 27.31
N GLU A 200 7.56 7.09 26.49
CA GLU A 200 7.62 7.76 25.17
C GLU A 200 6.74 9.00 25.06
#